data_AF-A0A7W7H9L5-F1
#
_entry.id   AF-A0A7W7H9L5-F1
#
_cell.length_a   1.000
_cell.length_b   1.000
_cell.length_c   1.000
_cell.angle_alpha   90.00
_cell.angle_beta   90.00
_cell.angle_gamma   90.00
#
_symmetry.space_group_name_H-M   'P 1'
#
loop_
_entity.id
_entity.type
_entity.pdbx_description
1 polymer ?
#
loop_
_entity_poly.entity_id
_entity_poly.type
_entity_poly.pdbx_seq_one_letter_code
_entity_poly.pdbx_strand_id
1 'polypeptide(L)'
;MLTDVDLPAPGLLWTRWATLSATGAATGQAGPWTIDGRGADFAEGERNWARFALLDGRRAVVYGHHGHSATTRADPPVDLLTGAPDWLPWDILSPLAEGDRLGFVVWHENGRWSRVRYPGRLADGMTDMLAPLLTAEHTLAALGRLGARPAAEELIAAAIRAAVTADHIAALITGPDADIASAMTVATRAGLVPGSAAPRIEPGRRPPMRRVRRLSKGEHDRLVWAAMQDSPELTRPAPPASEELDTLISWLRERSPHDDGRCTLLAYADSTSFSSQPGGFPPGDRPGEERYAAFRRLTELVRALRHTESDPRYGRWLFLRVETSATGVQVERRYDSWPPWWHDDGVSGPWRTNLQEEMTSRGPAWRPSWVTLLDPETAYRPTS
;
A
#
# COMPACT_ATOMS: atom_id res chain seq x y z
N MET A 1 -2.78 4.26 -7.61
CA MET A 1 -4.21 4.58 -7.39
C MET A 1 -4.38 5.20 -6.01
N LEU A 2 -5.14 6.28 -5.92
CA LEU A 2 -5.43 6.96 -4.65
C LEU A 2 -6.80 6.49 -4.11
N THR A 3 -6.98 6.58 -2.80
CA THR A 3 -8.25 6.33 -2.12
C THR A 3 -8.63 7.56 -1.30
N ASP A 4 -9.91 7.90 -1.32
CA ASP A 4 -10.44 8.98 -0.49
C ASP A 4 -10.47 8.59 0.99
N VAL A 5 -10.23 9.56 1.85
CA VAL A 5 -10.24 9.38 3.30
C VAL A 5 -11.31 10.28 3.88
N ASP A 6 -12.16 9.70 4.72
CA ASP A 6 -13.16 10.48 5.45
C ASP A 6 -12.52 11.18 6.64
N LEU A 7 -12.15 12.45 6.44
CA LEU A 7 -11.65 13.35 7.47
C LEU A 7 -12.42 14.67 7.41
N PRO A 8 -12.60 15.35 8.56
CA PRO A 8 -13.14 16.71 8.58
C PRO A 8 -12.36 17.65 7.67
N ALA A 9 -13.00 18.72 7.19
CA ALA A 9 -12.30 19.78 6.45
C ALA A 9 -11.06 20.26 7.23
N PRO A 10 -9.93 20.58 6.57
CA PRO A 10 -8.66 20.88 7.24
C PRO A 10 -8.76 21.95 8.33
N GLY A 11 -9.56 23.01 8.10
CA GLY A 11 -9.78 24.05 9.10
C GLY A 11 -10.46 23.53 10.36
N LEU A 12 -11.48 22.67 10.23
CA LEU A 12 -12.18 22.08 11.37
C LEU A 12 -11.30 21.09 12.14
N LEU A 13 -10.54 20.25 11.41
CA LEU A 13 -9.57 19.34 12.02
C LEU A 13 -8.52 20.13 12.81
N TRP A 14 -8.04 21.25 12.26
CA TRP A 14 -7.08 22.14 12.90
C TRP A 14 -7.64 22.78 14.15
N THR A 15 -8.85 23.36 14.08
CA THR A 15 -9.52 23.97 15.22
C THR A 15 -9.64 23.00 16.39
N ARG A 16 -10.03 21.74 16.13
CA ARG A 16 -10.15 20.72 17.18
C ARG A 16 -8.79 20.39 17.80
N TRP A 17 -7.76 20.19 16.97
CA TRP A 17 -6.40 19.94 17.44
C TRP A 17 -5.90 21.09 18.31
N ALA A 18 -6.02 22.31 17.82
CA ALA A 18 -5.61 23.53 18.49
C ALA A 18 -6.33 23.74 19.82
N THR A 19 -7.62 23.40 19.89
CA THR A 19 -8.39 23.48 21.14
C THR A 19 -7.83 22.50 22.17
N LEU A 20 -7.60 21.23 21.79
CA LEU A 20 -6.99 20.25 22.70
C LEU A 20 -5.58 20.67 23.15
N SER A 21 -4.76 21.22 22.25
CA SER A 21 -3.43 21.74 22.59
C SER A 21 -3.49 22.92 23.57
N ALA A 22 -4.38 23.87 23.35
CA ALA A 22 -4.54 25.03 24.24
C ALA A 22 -5.01 24.60 25.64
N THR A 23 -5.99 23.70 25.72
CA THR A 23 -6.48 23.18 27.00
C THR A 23 -5.46 22.29 27.70
N GLY A 24 -4.65 21.53 26.95
CA GLY A 24 -3.53 20.77 27.51
C GLY A 24 -2.45 21.67 28.10
N ALA A 25 -2.13 22.78 27.43
CA ALA A 25 -1.17 23.76 27.96
C ALA A 25 -1.63 24.41 29.28
N ALA A 26 -2.95 24.52 29.49
CA ALA A 26 -3.52 25.04 30.72
C ALA A 26 -3.36 24.11 31.94
N THR A 27 -3.20 22.80 31.74
CA THR A 27 -3.11 21.84 32.86
C THR A 27 -1.69 21.72 33.43
N GLY A 28 -0.72 22.47 32.89
CA GLY A 28 0.69 22.42 33.31
C GLY A 28 1.41 21.12 32.96
N GLN A 29 0.71 20.15 32.34
CA GLN A 29 1.30 18.92 31.83
C GLN A 29 1.50 19.04 30.32
N ALA A 30 2.66 18.58 29.83
CA ALA A 30 2.86 18.41 28.39
C ALA A 30 1.96 17.27 27.90
N GLY A 31 0.71 17.61 27.55
CA GLY A 31 -0.22 16.69 26.92
C GLY A 31 0.30 16.24 25.55
N PRO A 32 -0.25 15.15 24.99
CA PRO A 32 0.25 14.60 23.73
C PRO A 32 -0.03 15.51 22.53
N TRP A 33 -0.91 16.52 22.66
CA TRP A 33 -1.30 17.43 21.58
C TRP A 33 -0.55 18.76 21.69
N THR A 34 0.31 19.10 20.74
CA THR A 34 1.06 20.36 20.75
C THR A 34 1.01 21.09 19.40
N ILE A 35 1.37 22.38 19.41
CA ILE A 35 1.47 23.23 18.22
C ILE A 35 2.77 24.03 18.23
N ASP A 36 3.51 23.94 17.12
CA ASP A 36 4.72 24.68 16.84
C ASP A 36 4.59 25.50 15.54
N GLY A 37 5.67 26.18 15.12
CA GLY A 37 5.68 26.99 13.90
C GLY A 37 5.54 26.19 12.59
N ARG A 38 5.65 24.87 12.64
CA ARG A 38 5.50 23.94 11.49
C ARG A 38 4.14 23.25 11.46
N GLY A 39 3.34 23.39 12.51
CA GLY A 39 1.98 22.86 12.56
C GLY A 39 1.67 22.18 13.89
N ALA A 40 0.77 21.21 13.82
CA ALA A 40 0.32 20.41 14.93
C ALA A 40 1.19 19.14 15.07
N ASP A 41 1.51 18.77 16.31
CA ASP A 41 2.23 17.55 16.68
C ASP A 41 1.42 16.75 17.70
N PHE A 42 1.42 15.43 17.50
CA PHE A 42 0.91 14.46 18.44
C PHE A 42 2.04 13.49 18.75
N ALA A 43 2.29 13.22 20.02
CA ALA A 43 3.23 12.20 20.46
C ALA A 43 2.73 11.51 21.73
N GLU A 44 2.63 10.18 21.66
CA GLU A 44 2.30 9.31 22.80
C GLU A 44 3.29 8.13 22.84
N GLY A 45 4.29 8.25 23.70
CA GLY A 45 5.42 7.32 23.74
C GLY A 45 6.26 7.36 22.46
N GLU A 46 7.08 6.33 22.26
CA GLU A 46 8.05 6.29 21.14
C GLU A 46 7.44 5.87 19.79
N ARG A 47 6.26 5.24 19.82
CA ARG A 47 5.70 4.53 18.65
C ARG A 47 4.41 5.14 18.10
N ASN A 48 3.81 6.11 18.78
CA ASN A 48 2.60 6.78 18.31
C ASN A 48 2.89 8.26 18.14
N TRP A 49 2.92 8.71 16.90
CA TRP A 49 3.10 10.12 16.60
C TRP A 49 2.37 10.53 15.32
N ALA A 50 1.94 11.78 15.25
CA ALA A 50 1.39 12.38 14.05
C ALA A 50 1.78 13.85 13.93
N ARG A 51 1.82 14.32 12.69
CA ARG A 51 2.04 15.70 12.32
C ARG A 51 0.92 16.15 11.40
N PHE A 52 0.45 17.37 11.62
CA PHE A 52 -0.56 18.00 10.79
C PHE A 52 -0.12 19.41 10.41
N ALA A 53 0.01 19.66 9.10
CA ALA A 53 0.41 20.96 8.59
C ALA A 53 -0.62 21.53 7.62
N LEU A 54 -0.87 22.83 7.74
CA LEU A 54 -1.64 23.62 6.79
C LEU A 54 -0.71 24.29 5.78
N LEU A 55 -1.17 24.37 4.54
CA LEU A 55 -0.47 25.05 3.44
C LEU A 55 -1.45 25.97 2.70
N ASP A 56 -0.92 26.88 1.90
CA ASP A 56 -1.72 27.76 1.04
C ASP A 56 -2.54 27.02 0.00
N GLY A 57 -3.55 27.71 -0.55
CA GLY A 57 -4.45 27.13 -1.54
C GLY A 57 -5.37 26.03 -0.99
N ARG A 58 -5.72 26.09 0.31
CA ARG A 58 -6.54 25.08 1.03
C ARG A 58 -5.91 23.68 1.01
N ARG A 59 -4.58 23.61 0.97
CA ARG A 59 -3.84 22.35 1.04
C ARG A 59 -3.50 22.01 2.49
N ALA A 60 -3.41 20.72 2.78
CA ALA A 60 -3.01 20.26 4.10
C ALA A 60 -2.43 18.85 4.03
N VAL A 61 -1.63 18.45 5.02
CA VAL A 61 -1.09 17.09 5.11
C VAL A 61 -1.09 16.61 6.55
N VAL A 62 -1.56 15.37 6.75
CA VAL A 62 -1.53 14.64 8.01
C VAL A 62 -0.70 13.38 7.79
N TYR A 63 0.36 13.19 8.57
CA TYR A 63 1.24 12.02 8.44
C TYR A 63 1.72 11.58 9.81
N GLY A 64 2.02 10.29 9.96
CA GLY A 64 2.35 9.75 11.27
C GLY A 64 2.65 8.27 11.26
N HIS A 65 2.85 7.72 12.46
CA HIS A 65 3.05 6.31 12.70
C HIS A 65 2.35 5.89 13.99
N HIS A 66 1.61 4.80 13.90
CA HIS A 66 0.99 4.13 15.03
C HIS A 66 1.71 2.80 15.29
N GLY A 67 1.93 2.43 16.56
CA GLY A 67 2.68 1.22 16.91
C GLY A 67 2.08 -0.09 16.39
N HIS A 68 0.78 -0.08 16.05
CA HIS A 68 0.05 -1.20 15.44
C HIS A 68 -0.19 -1.03 13.93
N SER A 69 0.46 -0.05 13.29
CA SER A 69 0.32 0.19 11.85
C SER A 69 0.79 -1.03 11.05
N ALA A 70 -0.10 -1.60 10.24
CA ALA A 70 0.20 -2.76 9.40
C ALA A 70 0.93 -2.37 8.10
N THR A 71 0.95 -1.08 7.75
CA THR A 71 1.54 -0.59 6.49
C THR A 71 3.07 -0.69 6.47
N THR A 72 3.74 -0.48 7.62
CA THR A 72 5.22 -0.62 7.73
C THR A 72 5.70 -2.07 7.71
N ARG A 73 4.77 -3.03 7.85
CA ARG A 73 5.02 -4.48 7.79
C ARG A 73 4.24 -5.14 6.65
N ALA A 74 3.74 -4.34 5.71
CA ALA A 74 2.94 -4.84 4.61
C ALA A 74 3.77 -5.78 3.73
N ASP A 75 3.12 -6.83 3.27
CA ASP A 75 3.68 -7.77 2.30
C ASP A 75 2.65 -8.00 1.19
N PRO A 76 2.90 -7.53 -0.05
CA PRO A 76 4.11 -6.84 -0.50
C PRO A 76 4.29 -5.45 0.17
N PRO A 77 5.53 -4.93 0.21
CA PRO A 77 5.82 -3.59 0.73
C PRO A 77 5.03 -2.50 0.01
N VAL A 78 4.62 -1.47 0.76
CA VAL A 78 3.80 -0.36 0.25
C VAL A 78 4.58 0.94 0.40
N ASP A 79 4.71 1.69 -0.70
CA ASP A 79 5.21 3.05 -0.64
C ASP A 79 4.07 4.06 -0.46
N LEU A 80 3.96 4.60 0.74
CA LEU A 80 2.94 5.57 1.15
C LEU A 80 3.04 6.93 0.42
N LEU A 81 4.11 7.16 -0.34
CA LEU A 81 4.31 8.38 -1.13
C LEU A 81 4.04 8.19 -2.63
N THR A 82 3.59 6.98 -3.04
CA THR A 82 3.25 6.67 -4.44
C THR A 82 2.14 7.59 -4.96
N GLY A 83 2.42 8.38 -6.00
CA GLY A 83 1.44 9.30 -6.58
C GLY A 83 1.05 10.48 -5.69
N ALA A 84 1.81 10.74 -4.62
CA ALA A 84 1.57 11.89 -3.74
C ALA A 84 1.90 13.22 -4.47
N PRO A 85 1.29 14.37 -4.12
CA PRO A 85 1.55 15.61 -4.85
C PRO A 85 2.97 16.18 -4.70
N ASP A 86 3.45 16.94 -5.69
CA ASP A 86 4.79 17.52 -5.70
C ASP A 86 5.04 18.57 -4.60
N TRP A 87 3.96 19.18 -4.11
CA TRP A 87 3.98 20.24 -3.11
C TRP A 87 4.10 19.73 -1.67
N LEU A 88 4.00 18.42 -1.43
CA LEU A 88 4.17 17.85 -0.09
C LEU A 88 5.55 18.16 0.48
N PRO A 89 5.73 18.13 1.82
CA PRO A 89 7.04 18.33 2.46
C PRO A 89 7.95 17.11 2.25
N TRP A 90 8.43 16.93 1.02
CA TRP A 90 9.20 15.75 0.58
C TRP A 90 10.54 15.59 1.30
N ASP A 91 11.15 16.68 1.74
CA ASP A 91 12.37 16.69 2.55
C ASP A 91 12.15 16.03 3.92
N ILE A 92 10.93 16.12 4.46
CA ILE A 92 10.53 15.46 5.71
C ILE A 92 10.03 14.04 5.43
N LEU A 93 9.16 13.87 4.43
CA LEU A 93 8.47 12.60 4.19
C LEU A 93 9.40 11.52 3.61
N SER A 94 10.36 11.89 2.75
CA SER A 94 11.22 10.90 2.07
C SER A 94 12.10 10.12 3.06
N PRO A 95 12.82 10.76 4.00
CA PRO A 95 13.62 10.04 4.99
C PRO A 95 12.78 9.19 5.97
N LEU A 96 11.53 9.60 6.23
CA LEU A 96 10.61 8.81 7.05
C LEU A 96 10.15 7.54 6.33
N ALA A 97 9.81 7.66 5.05
CA ALA A 97 9.43 6.54 4.20
C ALA A 97 10.61 5.59 3.94
N GLU A 98 11.83 6.10 3.74
CA GLU A 98 13.05 5.29 3.57
C GLU A 98 13.35 4.42 4.80
N GLY A 99 13.05 4.91 6.00
CA GLY A 99 13.33 4.23 7.26
C GLY A 99 12.14 3.47 7.90
N ASP A 100 11.05 3.22 7.17
CA ASP A 100 9.80 2.61 7.69
C ASP A 100 9.21 3.31 8.92
N ARG A 101 9.47 4.61 9.08
CA ARG A 101 8.93 5.40 10.19
C ARG A 101 7.60 6.05 9.84
N LEU A 102 7.06 5.80 8.65
CA LEU A 102 5.82 6.37 8.16
C LEU A 102 4.75 5.29 8.13
N GLY A 103 3.72 5.40 8.96
CA GLY A 103 2.56 4.49 8.98
C GLY A 103 1.42 4.98 8.08
N PHE A 104 1.25 6.29 7.92
CA PHE A 104 0.26 6.87 7.00
C PHE A 104 0.70 8.25 6.52
N VAL A 105 0.19 8.64 5.35
CA VAL A 105 0.23 10.00 4.79
C VAL A 105 -1.11 10.26 4.11
N VAL A 106 -1.78 11.32 4.53
CA VAL A 106 -3.04 11.78 3.94
C VAL A 106 -2.90 13.25 3.62
N TRP A 107 -3.31 13.65 2.42
CA TRP A 107 -3.22 15.03 1.97
C TRP A 107 -4.57 15.54 1.51
N HIS A 108 -4.81 16.82 1.77
CA HIS A 108 -5.98 17.53 1.30
C HIS A 108 -5.61 18.44 0.13
N GLU A 109 -6.33 18.29 -0.97
CA GLU A 109 -6.27 19.21 -2.11
C GLU A 109 -7.61 19.14 -2.86
N ASN A 110 -8.05 20.27 -3.43
CA ASN A 110 -9.30 20.35 -4.21
C ASN A 110 -10.54 19.83 -3.46
N GLY A 111 -10.60 20.06 -2.14
CA GLY A 111 -11.78 19.74 -1.31
C GLY A 111 -11.90 18.28 -0.90
N ARG A 112 -10.85 17.45 -1.11
CA ARG A 112 -10.84 16.04 -0.71
C ARG A 112 -9.57 15.69 0.04
N TRP A 113 -9.70 14.77 0.99
CA TRP A 113 -8.57 14.07 1.59
C TRP A 113 -8.30 12.78 0.82
N SER A 114 -7.05 12.56 0.43
CA SER A 114 -6.64 11.38 -0.32
C SER A 114 -5.36 10.79 0.26
N ARG A 115 -5.19 9.48 0.08
CA ARG A 115 -3.97 8.74 0.38
C ARG A 115 -3.69 7.67 -0.67
N VAL A 116 -2.53 7.03 -0.58
CA VAL A 116 -2.22 5.82 -1.34
C VAL A 116 -3.20 4.70 -0.99
N ARG A 117 -3.70 3.98 -2.00
CA ARG A 117 -4.49 2.78 -1.78
C ARG A 117 -3.62 1.68 -1.19
N TYR A 118 -3.99 1.17 -0.02
CA TYR A 118 -3.31 0.01 0.56
C TYR A 118 -3.77 -1.28 -0.12
N PRO A 119 -2.88 -2.27 -0.30
CA PRO A 119 -3.29 -3.62 -0.67
C PRO A 119 -4.17 -4.23 0.43
N GLY A 120 -5.21 -4.98 0.04
CA GLY A 120 -6.13 -5.59 0.98
C GLY A 120 -6.82 -4.59 1.93
N ARG A 121 -6.97 -4.99 3.20
CA ARG A 121 -7.59 -4.18 4.28
C ARG A 121 -6.58 -3.83 5.37
N LEU A 122 -5.42 -3.31 4.98
CA LEU A 122 -4.41 -2.89 5.96
C LEU A 122 -4.92 -1.70 6.80
N ALA A 123 -4.77 -1.81 8.12
CA ALA A 123 -5.02 -0.73 9.06
C ALA A 123 -3.72 0.04 9.33
N ASP A 124 -3.76 1.37 9.26
CA ASP A 124 -2.59 2.22 9.53
C ASP A 124 -2.60 2.88 10.92
N GLY A 125 -3.71 2.74 11.66
CA GLY A 125 -3.90 3.30 13.01
C GLY A 125 -4.18 4.80 13.04
N MET A 126 -4.34 5.47 11.89
CA MET A 126 -4.61 6.91 11.85
C MET A 126 -5.94 7.26 12.54
N THR A 127 -7.01 6.51 12.24
CA THR A 127 -8.34 6.77 12.80
C THR A 127 -8.35 6.65 14.32
N ASP A 128 -7.64 5.64 14.85
CA ASP A 128 -7.54 5.42 16.31
C ASP A 128 -6.78 6.57 16.98
N MET A 129 -5.64 6.96 16.40
CA MET A 129 -4.80 8.03 16.93
C MET A 129 -5.49 9.40 16.89
N LEU A 130 -6.19 9.70 15.79
CA LEU A 130 -6.86 10.98 15.59
C LEU A 130 -8.29 10.98 16.11
N ALA A 131 -8.76 9.90 16.75
CA ALA A 131 -10.15 9.73 17.16
C ALA A 131 -10.75 10.95 17.89
N PRO A 132 -10.05 11.62 18.83
CA PRO A 132 -10.55 12.83 19.51
C PRO A 132 -10.88 14.00 18.58
N LEU A 133 -10.39 13.99 17.34
CA LEU A 133 -10.52 15.09 16.39
C LEU A 133 -11.54 14.81 15.28
N LEU A 134 -11.95 13.57 15.09
CA LEU A 134 -12.75 13.17 13.93
C LEU A 134 -14.20 13.65 14.02
N THR A 135 -14.78 13.65 15.21
CA THR A 135 -16.18 14.06 15.42
C THR A 135 -16.28 15.11 16.53
N ALA A 136 -17.36 15.90 16.50
CA ALA A 136 -17.62 16.87 17.56
C ALA A 136 -17.79 16.17 18.92
N GLU A 137 -18.49 15.04 18.95
CA GLU A 137 -18.69 14.27 20.18
C GLU A 137 -17.38 13.73 20.76
N HIS A 138 -16.46 13.23 19.93
CA HIS A 138 -15.16 12.78 20.42
C HIS A 138 -14.30 13.94 20.96
N THR A 139 -14.36 15.12 20.33
CA THR A 139 -13.68 16.30 20.86
C THR A 139 -14.28 16.75 22.18
N LEU A 140 -15.61 16.78 22.28
CA LEU A 140 -16.33 17.11 23.52
C LEU A 140 -16.04 16.10 24.64
N ALA A 141 -16.01 14.81 24.33
CA ALA A 141 -15.64 13.77 25.29
C ALA A 141 -14.19 13.95 25.77
N ALA A 142 -13.28 14.32 24.87
CA ALA A 142 -11.89 14.59 25.24
C ALA A 142 -11.76 15.81 26.17
N LEU A 143 -12.46 16.91 25.87
CA LEU A 143 -12.49 18.13 26.67
C LEU A 143 -13.27 17.96 27.98
N GLY A 144 -14.32 17.14 28.01
CA GLY A 144 -15.13 16.86 29.19
C GLY A 144 -14.37 16.17 30.32
N ARG A 145 -13.18 15.64 30.04
CA ARG A 145 -12.23 15.18 31.07
C ARG A 145 -11.62 16.32 31.89
N LEU A 146 -11.68 17.56 31.37
CA LEU A 146 -11.11 18.76 32.01
C LEU A 146 -12.17 19.58 32.75
N GLY A 147 -13.45 19.45 32.37
CA GLY A 147 -14.54 20.17 33.01
C GLY A 147 -15.91 19.93 32.36
N ALA A 148 -16.85 20.83 32.64
CA ALA A 148 -18.25 20.65 32.26
C ALA A 148 -18.47 20.75 30.74
N ARG A 149 -19.34 19.87 30.22
CA ARG A 149 -19.68 19.79 28.78
C ARG A 149 -20.15 21.14 28.17
N PRO A 150 -21.01 21.95 28.82
CA PRO A 150 -21.42 23.24 28.26
C PRO A 150 -20.24 24.20 28.00
N ALA A 151 -19.26 24.25 28.92
CA ALA A 151 -18.07 25.06 28.73
C ALA A 151 -17.20 24.57 27.56
N ALA A 152 -17.11 23.24 27.37
CA ALA A 152 -16.42 22.66 26.22
C ALA A 152 -17.11 23.00 24.90
N GLU A 153 -18.45 22.98 24.85
CA GLU A 153 -19.25 23.36 23.69
C GLU A 153 -19.06 24.84 23.33
N GLU A 154 -19.10 25.73 24.32
CA GLU A 154 -18.84 27.16 24.16
C GLU A 154 -17.43 27.42 23.65
N LEU A 155 -16.42 26.74 24.21
CA LEU A 155 -15.03 26.85 23.78
C LEU A 155 -14.84 26.42 22.33
N ILE A 156 -15.40 25.26 21.93
CA ILE A 156 -15.33 24.81 20.53
C ILE A 156 -16.03 25.82 19.60
N ALA A 157 -17.20 26.33 19.99
CA ALA A 157 -17.93 27.31 19.20
C ALA A 157 -17.12 28.61 19.02
N ALA A 158 -16.44 29.08 20.08
CA ALA A 158 -15.53 30.21 20.02
C ALA A 158 -14.30 29.92 19.13
N ALA A 159 -13.71 28.74 19.26
CA ALA A 159 -12.56 28.31 18.46
C ALA A 159 -12.87 28.25 16.96
N ILE A 160 -14.06 27.78 16.57
CA ILE A 160 -14.52 27.79 15.16
C ILE A 160 -14.59 29.21 14.59
N ARG A 161 -14.92 30.20 15.44
CA ARG A 161 -15.01 31.62 15.04
C ARG A 161 -13.70 32.39 15.22
N ALA A 162 -12.60 31.72 15.60
CA ALA A 162 -11.36 32.37 16.02
C ALA A 162 -11.60 33.48 17.08
N ALA A 163 -12.43 33.18 18.07
CA ALA A 163 -12.90 34.11 19.10
C ALA A 163 -12.64 33.60 20.53
N VAL A 164 -11.66 32.72 20.72
CA VAL A 164 -11.28 32.20 22.04
C VAL A 164 -10.75 33.32 22.91
N THR A 165 -11.19 33.33 24.17
CA THR A 165 -10.73 34.26 25.22
C THR A 165 -10.29 33.47 26.44
N ALA A 166 -9.61 34.14 27.38
CA ALA A 166 -9.22 33.56 28.65
C ALA A 166 -10.43 33.00 29.43
N ASP A 167 -11.57 33.70 29.39
CA ASP A 167 -12.80 33.28 30.06
C ASP A 167 -13.34 31.94 29.54
N HIS A 168 -13.27 31.69 28.22
CA HIS A 168 -13.70 30.41 27.67
C HIS A 168 -12.84 29.24 28.21
N ILE A 169 -11.54 29.44 28.41
CA ILE A 169 -10.63 28.42 28.94
C ILE A 169 -10.84 28.27 30.45
N ALA A 170 -10.95 29.36 31.19
CA ALA A 170 -11.17 29.37 32.64
C ALA A 170 -12.53 28.76 33.03
N ALA A 171 -13.55 28.94 32.19
CA ALA A 171 -14.86 28.30 32.38
C ALA A 171 -14.78 26.76 32.25
N LEU A 172 -13.89 26.25 31.40
CA LEU A 172 -13.68 24.82 31.24
C LEU A 172 -12.77 24.23 32.32
N ILE A 173 -11.71 24.94 32.72
CA ILE A 173 -10.65 24.41 33.59
C ILE A 173 -10.70 25.14 34.94
N THR A 174 -11.40 24.58 35.92
CA THR A 174 -11.74 25.25 37.19
C THR A 174 -10.75 25.00 38.33
N GLY A 175 -9.52 24.55 38.03
CA GLY A 175 -8.48 24.25 39.02
C GLY A 175 -7.63 25.47 39.39
N PRO A 176 -7.17 25.62 40.65
CA PRO A 176 -6.36 26.76 41.08
C PRO A 176 -4.99 26.83 40.40
N ASP A 177 -4.50 25.70 39.87
CA ASP A 177 -3.20 25.58 39.20
C ASP A 177 -3.30 25.72 37.66
N ALA A 178 -4.45 26.15 37.13
CA ALA A 178 -4.64 26.30 35.69
C ALA A 178 -3.79 27.44 35.11
N ASP A 179 -2.88 27.12 34.19
CA ASP A 179 -2.06 28.10 33.48
C ASP A 179 -2.79 28.66 32.25
N ILE A 180 -3.75 29.54 32.49
CA ILE A 180 -4.54 30.18 31.44
C ILE A 180 -3.66 31.01 30.49
N ALA A 181 -2.54 31.56 30.96
CA ALA A 181 -1.63 32.35 30.14
C ALA A 181 -0.91 31.48 29.08
N SER A 182 -0.43 30.30 29.47
CA SER A 182 0.14 29.31 28.57
C SER A 182 -0.90 28.84 27.55
N ALA A 183 -2.12 28.56 28.00
CA ALA A 183 -3.24 28.19 27.15
C ALA A 183 -3.53 29.25 26.07
N MET A 184 -3.58 30.54 26.47
CA MET A 184 -3.80 31.65 25.55
C MET A 184 -2.62 31.88 24.59
N THR A 185 -1.39 31.57 25.00
CA THR A 185 -0.22 31.60 24.12
C THR A 185 -0.35 30.56 23.01
N VAL A 186 -0.76 29.33 23.34
CA VAL A 186 -1.03 28.28 22.36
C VAL A 186 -2.22 28.62 21.49
N ALA A 187 -3.32 29.11 22.05
CA ALA A 187 -4.52 29.53 21.29
C ALA A 187 -4.20 30.65 20.29
N THR A 188 -3.38 31.63 20.70
CA THR A 188 -2.91 32.71 19.83
C THR A 188 -2.07 32.16 18.68
N ARG A 189 -1.05 31.35 19.00
CA ARG A 189 -0.18 30.70 17.99
C ARG A 189 -1.00 29.88 17.01
N ALA A 190 -2.04 29.20 17.48
CA ALA A 190 -2.85 28.31 16.67
C ALA A 190 -3.93 29.01 15.83
N GLY A 191 -4.08 30.33 15.91
CA GLY A 191 -5.09 31.05 15.14
C GLY A 191 -6.50 30.99 15.74
N LEU A 192 -6.66 30.73 17.04
CA LEU A 192 -7.97 30.60 17.70
C LEU A 192 -8.49 31.92 18.30
N VAL A 193 -7.68 32.99 18.28
CA VAL A 193 -7.95 34.27 18.95
C VAL A 193 -8.16 35.35 17.87
N PRO A 194 -8.96 36.40 18.12
CA PRO A 194 -9.20 37.43 17.13
C PRO A 194 -7.89 38.06 16.62
N GLY A 195 -7.75 38.12 15.29
CA GLY A 195 -6.58 38.69 14.63
C GLY A 195 -5.33 37.80 14.58
N SER A 196 -5.37 36.60 15.17
CA SER A 196 -4.30 35.62 14.99
C SER A 196 -4.56 34.70 13.79
N ALA A 197 -3.51 34.01 13.33
CA ALA A 197 -3.57 33.11 12.20
C ALA A 197 -2.86 31.80 12.52
N ALA A 198 -3.42 30.68 12.03
CA ALA A 198 -2.77 29.39 12.15
C ALA A 198 -1.45 29.37 11.36
N PRO A 199 -0.38 28.73 11.89
CA PRO A 199 0.87 28.55 11.18
C PRO A 199 0.63 27.75 9.90
N ARG A 200 1.33 28.17 8.85
CA ARG A 200 1.33 27.52 7.54
C ARG A 200 2.76 27.22 7.16
N ILE A 201 2.98 26.06 6.56
CA ILE A 201 4.29 25.72 6.00
C ILE A 201 4.30 26.02 4.51
N GLU A 202 5.50 26.33 4.01
CA GLU A 202 5.73 26.47 2.58
C GLU A 202 5.54 25.12 1.87
N PRO A 203 5.05 25.12 0.62
CA PRO A 203 5.08 23.94 -0.24
C PRO A 203 6.49 23.37 -0.35
N GLY A 204 6.60 22.04 -0.18
CA GLY A 204 7.83 21.33 -0.46
C GLY A 204 8.07 21.13 -1.95
N ARG A 205 9.12 20.39 -2.28
CA ARG A 205 9.47 20.04 -3.65
C ARG A 205 9.83 18.58 -3.76
N ARG A 206 9.12 17.84 -4.61
CA ARG A 206 9.47 16.45 -4.94
C ARG A 206 10.90 16.37 -5.50
N PRO A 207 11.77 15.52 -4.94
CA PRO A 207 13.09 15.29 -5.52
C PRO A 207 12.94 14.52 -6.84
N PRO A 208 13.81 14.79 -7.84
CA PRO A 208 13.76 14.07 -9.13
C PRO A 208 13.98 12.56 -8.96
N MET A 209 14.78 12.18 -7.98
CA MET A 209 14.96 10.80 -7.53
C MET A 209 14.79 10.74 -6.02
N ARG A 210 13.94 9.84 -5.55
CA ARG A 210 13.72 9.60 -4.12
C ARG A 210 14.38 8.30 -3.70
N ARG A 211 15.09 8.33 -2.57
CA ARG A 211 15.53 7.08 -1.92
C ARG A 211 14.33 6.37 -1.31
N VAL A 212 14.30 5.07 -1.50
CA VAL A 212 13.26 4.19 -1.00
C VAL A 212 13.94 3.18 -0.10
N ARG A 213 13.21 2.63 0.87
CA ARG A 213 13.71 1.52 1.67
C ARG A 213 14.27 0.42 0.76
N ARG A 214 15.43 -0.09 1.11
CA ARG A 214 15.99 -1.30 0.46
C ARG A 214 15.17 -2.51 0.86
N LEU A 215 14.56 -3.17 -0.12
CA LEU A 215 13.83 -4.41 0.08
C LEU A 215 14.79 -5.60 0.21
N SER A 216 14.42 -6.59 1.02
CA SER A 216 15.03 -7.91 0.93
C SER A 216 14.68 -8.56 -0.42
N LYS A 217 15.45 -9.59 -0.84
CA LYS A 217 15.18 -10.29 -2.10
C LYS A 217 13.73 -10.82 -2.17
N GLY A 218 13.26 -11.45 -1.10
CA GLY A 218 11.90 -12.01 -1.04
C GLY A 218 10.80 -10.95 -1.06
N GLU A 219 11.00 -9.82 -0.37
CA GLU A 219 10.07 -8.69 -0.44
C GLU A 219 9.99 -8.09 -1.85
N HIS A 220 11.12 -8.04 -2.55
CA HIS A 220 11.17 -7.57 -3.93
C HIS A 220 10.47 -8.55 -4.88
N ASP A 221 10.73 -9.85 -4.74
CA ASP A 221 10.05 -10.89 -5.51
C ASP A 221 8.51 -10.77 -5.32
N ARG A 222 8.03 -10.64 -4.08
CA ARG A 222 6.60 -10.46 -3.79
C ARG A 222 6.02 -9.15 -4.30
N LEU A 223 6.80 -8.06 -4.30
CA LEU A 223 6.39 -6.80 -4.93
C LEU A 223 6.12 -6.99 -6.44
N VAL A 224 6.97 -7.75 -7.12
CA VAL A 224 6.82 -8.10 -8.54
C VAL A 224 5.62 -9.02 -8.75
N TRP A 225 5.47 -10.09 -7.94
CA TRP A 225 4.35 -11.05 -8.08
C TRP A 225 3.01 -10.38 -7.93
N ALA A 226 2.87 -9.53 -6.91
CA ALA A 226 1.63 -8.80 -6.71
C ALA A 226 1.40 -7.78 -7.85
N ALA A 227 2.45 -7.27 -8.51
CA ALA A 227 2.29 -6.42 -9.70
C ALA A 227 1.85 -7.23 -10.93
N MET A 228 2.32 -8.48 -11.06
CA MET A 228 1.87 -9.43 -12.08
C MET A 228 0.40 -9.83 -11.89
N GLN A 229 -0.08 -9.94 -10.64
CA GLN A 229 -1.49 -10.22 -10.31
C GLN A 229 -2.44 -9.08 -10.72
N ASP A 230 -1.99 -7.83 -10.57
CA ASP A 230 -2.77 -6.65 -10.94
C ASP A 230 -2.64 -6.26 -12.42
N SER A 231 -1.68 -6.83 -13.14
CA SER A 231 -1.39 -6.48 -14.53
C SER A 231 -2.26 -7.28 -15.51
N PRO A 232 -2.89 -6.64 -16.50
CA PRO A 232 -3.51 -7.36 -17.60
C PRO A 232 -2.45 -8.09 -18.44
N GLU A 233 -2.85 -9.21 -19.04
CA GLU A 233 -2.04 -9.93 -20.03
C GLU A 233 -1.99 -9.15 -21.34
N LEU A 234 -0.79 -8.93 -21.90
CA LEU A 234 -0.69 -8.30 -23.22
C LEU A 234 -1.19 -9.27 -24.31
N THR A 235 -1.95 -8.75 -25.27
CA THR A 235 -2.51 -9.54 -26.38
C THR A 235 -1.43 -9.95 -27.37
N ARG A 236 -1.17 -11.26 -27.49
CA ARG A 236 -0.15 -11.83 -28.39
C ARG A 236 -0.76 -12.77 -29.42
N PRO A 237 -0.10 -12.97 -30.58
CA PRO A 237 -0.43 -14.07 -31.48
C PRO A 237 -0.33 -15.41 -30.75
N ALA A 238 -1.24 -16.33 -31.05
CA ALA A 238 -1.12 -17.71 -30.59
C ALA A 238 0.13 -18.36 -31.20
N PRO A 239 0.88 -19.18 -30.44
CA PRO A 239 1.94 -19.99 -31.01
C PRO A 239 1.40 -20.90 -32.12
N PRO A 240 2.22 -21.24 -33.14
CA PRO A 240 1.83 -22.20 -34.15
C PRO A 240 1.59 -23.58 -33.52
N ALA A 241 0.77 -24.41 -34.18
CA ALA A 241 0.63 -25.81 -33.79
C ALA A 241 2.00 -26.52 -33.84
N SER A 242 2.27 -27.39 -32.86
CA SER A 242 3.55 -28.05 -32.69
C SER A 242 3.39 -29.51 -32.25
N GLU A 243 4.31 -30.36 -32.69
CA GLU A 243 4.34 -31.79 -32.30
C GLU A 243 4.58 -31.96 -30.80
N GLU A 244 5.31 -31.04 -30.18
CA GLU A 244 5.56 -31.01 -28.74
C GLU A 244 4.27 -30.78 -27.95
N LEU A 245 3.35 -29.96 -28.47
CA LEU A 245 2.05 -29.77 -27.84
C LEU A 245 1.22 -31.04 -27.93
N ASP A 246 1.18 -31.68 -29.12
CA ASP A 246 0.46 -32.94 -29.32
C ASP A 246 1.02 -34.07 -28.45
N THR A 247 2.34 -34.12 -28.28
CA THR A 247 3.03 -35.07 -27.40
C THR A 247 2.64 -34.85 -25.94
N LEU A 248 2.62 -33.60 -25.46
CA LEU A 248 2.20 -33.26 -24.11
C LEU A 248 0.72 -33.64 -23.88
N ILE A 249 -0.16 -33.31 -24.82
CA ILE A 249 -1.59 -33.63 -24.73
C ILE A 249 -1.82 -35.15 -24.67
N SER A 250 -1.12 -35.91 -25.51
CA SER A 250 -1.23 -37.36 -25.54
C SER A 250 -0.79 -37.96 -24.20
N TRP A 251 0.35 -37.51 -23.67
CA TRP A 251 0.83 -37.93 -22.35
C TRP A 251 -0.15 -37.61 -21.22
N LEU A 252 -0.79 -36.44 -21.24
CA LEU A 252 -1.80 -36.04 -20.25
C LEU A 252 -3.04 -36.93 -20.31
N ARG A 253 -3.55 -37.22 -21.52
CA ARG A 253 -4.71 -38.12 -21.71
C ARG A 253 -4.42 -39.53 -21.20
N GLU A 254 -3.24 -40.05 -21.49
CA GLU A 254 -2.76 -41.35 -21.01
C GLU A 254 -2.55 -41.42 -19.49
N ARG A 255 -2.52 -40.27 -18.81
CA ARG A 255 -2.40 -40.13 -17.36
C ARG A 255 -3.65 -39.55 -16.72
N SER A 256 -4.77 -39.58 -17.43
CA SER A 256 -6.08 -39.25 -16.87
C SER A 256 -6.33 -40.09 -15.61
N PRO A 257 -6.58 -39.49 -14.44
CA PRO A 257 -6.78 -40.23 -13.18
C PRO A 257 -8.01 -41.14 -13.19
N HIS A 258 -8.91 -40.98 -14.17
CA HIS A 258 -10.12 -41.79 -14.33
C HIS A 258 -10.17 -42.55 -15.67
N ASP A 259 -9.04 -42.62 -16.40
CA ASP A 259 -8.96 -43.28 -17.71
C ASP A 259 -9.99 -42.81 -18.77
N ASP A 260 -10.52 -41.59 -18.63
CA ASP A 260 -11.51 -40.99 -19.54
C ASP A 260 -10.93 -39.83 -20.38
N GLY A 261 -9.61 -39.65 -20.33
CA GLY A 261 -8.87 -38.62 -21.04
C GLY A 261 -8.95 -37.23 -20.39
N ARG A 262 -9.65 -37.05 -19.26
CA ARG A 262 -9.66 -35.78 -18.53
C ARG A 262 -8.43 -35.62 -17.67
N CYS A 263 -7.64 -34.58 -17.94
CA CYS A 263 -6.45 -34.26 -17.17
C CYS A 263 -6.23 -32.74 -17.15
N THR A 264 -5.70 -32.23 -16.06
CA THR A 264 -5.40 -30.81 -15.86
C THR A 264 -3.94 -30.65 -15.46
N LEU A 265 -3.19 -29.96 -16.31
CA LEU A 265 -1.84 -29.48 -16.02
C LEU A 265 -1.91 -27.99 -15.70
N LEU A 266 -1.42 -27.61 -14.53
CA LEU A 266 -1.02 -26.24 -14.22
C LEU A 266 0.50 -26.24 -14.09
N ALA A 267 1.19 -25.49 -14.94
CA ALA A 267 2.65 -25.42 -14.99
C ALA A 267 3.17 -23.98 -14.96
N TYR A 268 4.29 -23.80 -14.27
CA TYR A 268 5.16 -22.64 -14.32
C TYR A 268 6.54 -23.07 -14.81
N ALA A 269 7.14 -22.30 -15.72
CA ALA A 269 8.49 -22.57 -16.20
C ALA A 269 9.25 -21.29 -16.58
N ASP A 270 10.54 -21.26 -16.23
CA ASP A 270 11.49 -20.25 -16.69
C ASP A 270 12.79 -20.91 -17.21
N SER A 271 13.85 -20.11 -17.38
CA SER A 271 15.16 -20.57 -17.85
C SER A 271 15.77 -21.68 -16.97
N THR A 272 15.51 -21.67 -15.66
CA THR A 272 16.17 -22.54 -14.67
C THR A 272 15.20 -23.38 -13.83
N SER A 273 13.96 -22.93 -13.69
CA SER A 273 12.97 -23.46 -12.74
C SER A 273 11.75 -24.03 -13.47
N PHE A 274 11.15 -25.04 -12.87
CA PHE A 274 9.88 -25.63 -13.27
C PHE A 274 9.09 -25.96 -12.02
N SER A 275 7.78 -25.71 -12.04
CA SER A 275 6.87 -26.08 -10.96
C SER A 275 5.52 -26.44 -11.55
N SER A 276 4.78 -27.30 -10.85
CA SER A 276 3.42 -27.67 -11.21
C SER A 276 2.53 -27.67 -9.98
N GLN A 277 1.27 -27.27 -10.14
CA GLN A 277 0.26 -27.30 -9.09
C GLN A 277 -0.85 -28.29 -9.47
N PRO A 278 -1.51 -28.93 -8.49
CA PRO A 278 -2.62 -29.83 -8.76
C PRO A 278 -3.80 -29.04 -9.36
N GLY A 279 -4.31 -29.49 -10.51
CA GLY A 279 -5.56 -29.01 -11.09
C GLY A 279 -6.76 -29.86 -10.64
N GLY A 280 -7.90 -29.72 -11.33
CA GLY A 280 -9.11 -30.51 -11.04
C GLY A 280 -8.92 -32.01 -11.27
N PHE A 281 -8.13 -32.39 -12.28
CA PHE A 281 -7.81 -33.79 -12.61
C PHE A 281 -6.29 -33.93 -12.84
N PRO A 282 -5.44 -33.89 -11.80
CA PRO A 282 -4.00 -33.93 -11.99
C PRO A 282 -3.54 -35.25 -12.64
N PRO A 283 -2.40 -35.27 -13.37
CA PRO A 283 -1.87 -36.49 -13.96
C PRO A 283 -1.63 -37.57 -12.90
N GLY A 284 -2.11 -38.79 -13.14
CA GLY A 284 -1.94 -39.93 -12.24
C GLY A 284 -0.53 -40.54 -12.31
N ASP A 285 -0.05 -41.02 -11.16
CA ASP A 285 1.12 -41.90 -11.09
C ASP A 285 0.74 -43.34 -11.53
N ARG A 286 1.67 -44.04 -12.17
CA ARG A 286 1.45 -45.44 -12.56
C ARG A 286 2.02 -46.42 -11.52
N PRO A 287 1.36 -47.57 -11.27
CA PRO A 287 1.91 -48.60 -10.41
C PRO A 287 3.29 -49.07 -10.89
N GLY A 288 4.26 -49.14 -9.98
CA GLY A 288 5.63 -49.57 -10.28
C GLY A 288 6.52 -48.50 -10.92
N GLU A 289 6.02 -47.27 -11.08
CA GLU A 289 6.82 -46.15 -11.58
C GLU A 289 7.81 -45.64 -10.50
N GLU A 290 9.04 -45.29 -10.91
CA GLU A 290 10.02 -44.70 -10.01
C GLU A 290 9.50 -43.36 -9.45
N ARG A 291 9.80 -43.08 -8.18
CA ARG A 291 9.46 -41.81 -7.54
C ARG A 291 9.92 -40.64 -8.41
N TYR A 292 9.01 -39.70 -8.68
CA TYR A 292 9.23 -38.51 -9.51
C TYR A 292 9.48 -38.76 -11.02
N ALA A 293 9.36 -39.99 -11.55
CA ALA A 293 9.51 -40.19 -12.99
C ALA A 293 8.44 -39.43 -13.79
N ALA A 294 7.19 -39.45 -13.34
CA ALA A 294 6.10 -38.66 -13.91
C ALA A 294 6.43 -37.16 -13.96
N PHE A 295 6.94 -36.62 -12.84
CA PHE A 295 7.31 -35.21 -12.73
C PHE A 295 8.51 -34.83 -13.62
N ARG A 296 9.54 -35.70 -13.70
CA ARG A 296 10.68 -35.50 -14.61
C ARG A 296 10.20 -35.47 -16.06
N ARG A 297 9.36 -36.44 -16.45
CA ARG A 297 8.83 -36.51 -17.81
C ARG A 297 7.97 -35.30 -18.14
N LEU A 298 7.12 -34.88 -17.21
CA LEU A 298 6.33 -33.66 -17.36
C LEU A 298 7.23 -32.43 -17.56
N THR A 299 8.30 -32.31 -16.76
CA THR A 299 9.27 -31.21 -16.88
C THR A 299 9.91 -31.18 -18.27
N GLU A 300 10.33 -32.33 -18.80
CA GLU A 300 10.90 -32.44 -20.16
C GLU A 300 9.91 -31.97 -21.23
N LEU A 301 8.68 -32.49 -21.19
CA LEU A 301 7.63 -32.17 -22.16
C LEU A 301 7.29 -30.68 -22.16
N VAL A 302 7.10 -30.11 -20.97
CA VAL A 302 6.80 -28.67 -20.80
C VAL A 302 7.98 -27.82 -21.29
N ARG A 303 9.22 -28.19 -20.99
CA ARG A 303 10.40 -27.44 -21.45
C ARG A 303 10.60 -27.51 -22.95
N ALA A 304 10.37 -28.68 -23.57
CA ALA A 304 10.41 -28.83 -25.02
C ALA A 304 9.37 -27.94 -25.68
N LEU A 305 8.11 -28.00 -25.22
CA LEU A 305 7.04 -27.13 -25.71
C LEU A 305 7.38 -25.65 -25.57
N ARG A 306 7.86 -25.23 -24.39
CA ARG A 306 8.24 -23.84 -24.11
C ARG A 306 9.36 -23.35 -25.02
N HIS A 307 10.29 -24.23 -25.37
CA HIS A 307 11.37 -23.91 -26.29
C HIS A 307 10.86 -23.74 -27.72
N THR A 308 10.05 -24.68 -28.20
CA THR A 308 9.49 -24.64 -29.57
C THR A 308 8.56 -23.45 -29.78
N GLU A 309 7.80 -23.05 -28.75
CA GLU A 309 6.89 -21.89 -28.82
C GLU A 309 7.57 -20.53 -28.55
N SER A 310 8.89 -20.51 -28.39
CA SER A 310 9.66 -19.29 -28.16
C SER A 310 9.67 -18.40 -29.41
N ASP A 311 9.27 -17.13 -29.28
CA ASP A 311 9.42 -16.13 -30.35
C ASP A 311 10.40 -15.02 -29.91
N PRO A 312 11.34 -14.60 -30.78
CA PRO A 312 12.33 -13.57 -30.43
C PRO A 312 11.73 -12.18 -30.19
N ARG A 313 10.48 -11.93 -30.61
CA ARG A 313 9.81 -10.63 -30.44
C ARG A 313 9.07 -10.55 -29.11
N TYR A 314 8.23 -11.53 -28.79
CA TYR A 314 7.36 -11.51 -27.62
C TYR A 314 7.76 -12.47 -26.48
N GLY A 315 8.82 -13.27 -26.69
CA GLY A 315 9.40 -14.14 -25.67
C GLY A 315 8.66 -15.44 -25.49
N ARG A 316 8.90 -16.09 -24.34
CA ARG A 316 8.28 -17.35 -23.94
C ARG A 316 7.21 -17.08 -22.88
N TRP A 317 6.22 -17.97 -22.81
CA TRP A 317 5.25 -17.95 -21.74
C TRP A 317 5.91 -18.33 -20.39
N LEU A 318 5.31 -17.87 -19.30
CA LEU A 318 5.71 -18.15 -17.92
C LEU A 318 4.82 -19.23 -17.30
N PHE A 319 3.52 -19.16 -17.56
CA PHE A 319 2.54 -20.12 -17.06
C PHE A 319 1.80 -20.80 -18.21
N LEU A 320 1.47 -22.07 -18.01
CA LEU A 320 0.74 -22.91 -18.94
C LEU A 320 -0.37 -23.67 -18.18
N ARG A 321 -1.60 -23.58 -18.67
CA ARG A 321 -2.70 -24.46 -18.29
C ARG A 321 -3.11 -25.30 -19.48
N VAL A 322 -3.15 -26.63 -19.30
CA VAL A 322 -3.69 -27.57 -20.29
C VAL A 322 -4.79 -28.37 -19.63
N GLU A 323 -5.98 -28.36 -20.22
CA GLU A 323 -7.12 -29.17 -19.81
C GLU A 323 -7.51 -30.10 -20.96
N THR A 324 -7.33 -31.39 -20.78
CA THR A 324 -7.74 -32.40 -21.75
C THR A 324 -9.11 -32.96 -21.41
N SER A 325 -9.79 -33.48 -22.42
CA SER A 325 -10.96 -34.33 -22.31
C SER A 325 -10.89 -35.44 -23.36
N ALA A 326 -11.87 -36.33 -23.37
CA ALA A 326 -12.00 -37.38 -24.38
C ALA A 326 -12.02 -36.83 -25.82
N THR A 327 -12.58 -35.65 -26.06
CA THR A 327 -12.82 -35.11 -27.42
C THR A 327 -12.13 -33.79 -27.71
N GLY A 328 -11.51 -33.15 -26.71
CA GLY A 328 -10.96 -31.81 -26.88
C GLY A 328 -9.81 -31.50 -25.95
N VAL A 329 -9.23 -30.33 -26.16
CA VAL A 329 -8.18 -29.74 -25.34
C VAL A 329 -8.42 -28.23 -25.23
N GLN A 330 -8.19 -27.67 -24.06
CA GLN A 330 -8.09 -26.24 -23.83
C GLN A 330 -6.67 -25.92 -23.36
N VAL A 331 -6.06 -24.91 -23.97
CA VAL A 331 -4.69 -24.49 -23.64
C VAL A 331 -4.66 -22.99 -23.41
N GLU A 332 -4.18 -22.59 -22.25
CA GLU A 332 -4.01 -21.20 -21.87
C GLU A 332 -2.55 -20.92 -21.51
N ARG A 333 -2.00 -19.82 -22.03
CA ARG A 333 -0.63 -19.37 -21.77
C ARG A 333 -0.67 -17.98 -21.16
N ARG A 334 0.18 -17.73 -20.17
CA ARG A 334 0.43 -16.38 -19.63
C ARG A 334 1.90 -16.03 -19.76
N TYR A 335 2.18 -14.87 -20.32
CA TYR A 335 3.52 -14.35 -20.55
C TYR A 335 3.88 -13.26 -19.54
N ASP A 336 2.89 -12.56 -18.98
CA ASP A 336 3.12 -11.36 -18.15
C ASP A 336 2.37 -11.37 -16.83
N SER A 337 1.15 -11.89 -16.84
CA SER A 337 0.23 -11.82 -15.71
C SER A 337 0.32 -13.08 -14.86
N TRP A 338 0.07 -12.91 -13.55
CA TRP A 338 -0.13 -14.03 -12.65
C TRP A 338 -1.55 -14.57 -12.84
N PRO A 339 -1.73 -15.80 -13.36
CA PRO A 339 -3.07 -16.27 -13.67
C PRO A 339 -3.90 -16.53 -12.41
N PRO A 340 -5.22 -16.28 -12.44
CA PRO A 340 -6.10 -16.51 -11.28
C PRO A 340 -6.25 -17.99 -10.92
N TRP A 341 -5.88 -18.91 -11.82
CA TRP A 341 -5.88 -20.35 -11.59
C TRP A 341 -4.57 -20.87 -10.97
N TRP A 342 -3.54 -20.03 -10.81
CA TRP A 342 -2.29 -20.40 -10.16
C TRP A 342 -2.27 -19.82 -8.75
N HIS A 343 -2.20 -20.71 -7.76
CA HIS A 343 -2.19 -20.32 -6.35
C HIS A 343 -0.86 -19.66 -5.98
N ASP A 344 -0.94 -18.48 -5.38
CA ASP A 344 0.20 -17.81 -4.75
C ASP A 344 0.31 -18.27 -3.29
N ASP A 345 1.36 -19.05 -2.98
CA ASP A 345 1.66 -19.50 -1.62
C ASP A 345 2.55 -18.50 -0.85
N GLY A 346 2.96 -17.39 -1.47
CA GLY A 346 3.86 -16.37 -0.92
C GLY A 346 5.31 -16.82 -0.78
N VAL A 347 5.64 -18.05 -1.19
CA VAL A 347 6.94 -18.70 -1.01
C VAL A 347 7.60 -18.99 -2.35
N SER A 348 6.83 -19.41 -3.35
CA SER A 348 7.33 -19.87 -4.64
C SER A 348 6.62 -19.16 -5.81
N GLY A 349 7.40 -18.79 -6.81
CA GLY A 349 6.89 -18.06 -7.97
C GLY A 349 8.01 -17.70 -8.94
N PRO A 350 7.73 -16.86 -9.92
CA PRO A 350 8.73 -16.41 -10.86
C PRO A 350 9.77 -15.51 -10.20
N TRP A 351 10.99 -16.02 -10.07
CA TRP A 351 12.08 -15.28 -9.42
C TRP A 351 12.51 -14.07 -10.26
N ARG A 352 12.78 -12.93 -9.61
CA ARG A 352 13.14 -11.68 -10.29
C ARG A 352 14.31 -11.83 -11.26
N THR A 353 15.33 -12.62 -10.93
CA THR A 353 16.49 -12.87 -11.81
C THR A 353 16.06 -13.52 -13.13
N ASN A 354 15.16 -14.50 -13.06
CA ASN A 354 14.71 -15.25 -14.24
C ASN A 354 13.72 -14.42 -15.05
N LEU A 355 12.87 -13.63 -14.37
CA LEU A 355 12.01 -12.64 -15.02
C LEU A 355 12.84 -11.57 -15.74
N GLN A 356 13.95 -11.11 -15.18
CA GLN A 356 14.83 -10.12 -15.82
C GLN A 356 15.40 -10.66 -17.13
N GLU A 357 15.91 -11.89 -17.13
CA GLU A 357 16.38 -12.56 -18.35
C GLU A 357 15.27 -12.64 -19.39
N GLU A 358 14.08 -13.12 -18.98
CA GLU A 358 12.92 -13.28 -19.87
C GLU A 358 12.49 -11.93 -20.47
N MET A 359 12.30 -10.90 -19.66
CA MET A 359 11.88 -9.58 -20.14
C MET A 359 12.93 -8.88 -21.00
N THR A 360 14.22 -9.08 -20.70
CA THR A 360 15.32 -8.50 -21.50
C THR A 360 15.34 -9.08 -22.90
N SER A 361 14.99 -10.36 -23.07
CA SER A 361 14.92 -11.02 -24.37
C SER A 361 13.77 -10.53 -25.26
N ARG A 362 12.76 -9.89 -24.68
CA ARG A 362 11.57 -9.40 -25.39
C ARG A 362 11.79 -8.03 -26.00
N GLY A 363 11.13 -7.77 -27.12
CA GLY A 363 11.01 -6.44 -27.69
C GLY A 363 10.28 -5.48 -26.73
N PRO A 364 10.61 -4.17 -26.71
CA PRO A 364 10.07 -3.22 -25.73
C PRO A 364 8.53 -3.16 -25.67
N ALA A 365 7.85 -3.29 -26.81
CA ALA A 365 6.39 -3.28 -26.89
C ALA A 365 5.71 -4.50 -26.23
N TRP A 366 6.48 -5.54 -25.92
CA TRP A 366 6.01 -6.80 -25.33
C TRP A 366 6.42 -6.96 -23.86
N ARG A 367 6.95 -5.89 -23.26
CA ARG A 367 7.31 -5.84 -21.85
C ARG A 367 6.13 -5.22 -21.08
N PRO A 368 5.61 -5.91 -20.06
CA PRO A 368 4.55 -5.36 -19.22
C PRO A 368 5.07 -4.20 -18.39
N SER A 369 4.16 -3.34 -17.91
CA SER A 369 4.51 -2.14 -17.14
C SER A 369 5.28 -2.46 -15.84
N TRP A 370 5.07 -3.63 -15.26
CA TRP A 370 5.78 -4.06 -14.05
C TRP A 370 7.27 -4.35 -14.27
N VAL A 371 7.78 -4.40 -15.53
CA VAL A 371 9.20 -4.69 -15.82
C VAL A 371 10.16 -3.73 -15.12
N THR A 372 9.74 -2.50 -14.85
CA THR A 372 10.54 -1.51 -14.12
C THR A 372 10.87 -1.97 -12.69
N LEU A 373 10.01 -2.80 -12.09
CA LEU A 373 10.23 -3.38 -10.77
C LEU A 373 11.35 -4.43 -10.76
N LEU A 374 11.83 -4.90 -11.91
CA LEU A 374 12.94 -5.85 -11.94
C LEU A 374 14.28 -5.19 -11.62
N ASP A 375 14.38 -3.87 -11.78
CA ASP A 375 15.53 -3.08 -11.36
C ASP A 375 15.71 -3.17 -9.83
N PRO A 376 16.88 -3.60 -9.33
CA PRO A 376 17.15 -3.68 -7.89
C PRO A 376 17.00 -2.34 -7.15
N GLU A 377 17.11 -1.20 -7.84
CA GLU A 377 16.95 0.13 -7.26
C GLU A 377 15.47 0.58 -7.19
N THR A 378 14.55 -0.16 -7.84
CA THR A 378 13.12 0.12 -7.79
C THR A 378 12.44 -0.67 -6.68
N ALA A 379 12.13 0.01 -5.58
CA ALA A 379 11.52 -0.58 -4.38
C ALA A 379 10.02 -0.24 -4.20
N TYR A 380 9.35 0.27 -5.23
CA TYR A 380 7.91 0.55 -5.21
C TYR A 380 7.32 0.51 -6.61
N ARG A 381 5.99 0.34 -6.70
CA ARG A 381 5.27 0.39 -7.97
C ARG A 381 5.17 1.83 -8.46
N PRO A 382 5.77 2.17 -9.61
CA PRO A 382 5.53 3.47 -10.22
C PRO A 382 4.03 3.59 -10.52
N THR A 383 3.46 4.78 -10.33
CA THR A 383 2.14 5.08 -10.88
C THR A 383 2.24 4.97 -12.39
N SER A 384 1.50 4.00 -12.95
CA SER A 384 1.35 3.79 -14.40
C SER A 384 0.75 5.01 -15.08
#